data_AF-A0A6A5YYT0-F1
#
_entry.id   AF-A0A6A5YYT0-F1
#
_cell.length_a   1.000
_cell.length_b   1.000
_cell.length_c   1.000
_cell.angle_alpha   90.00
_cell.angle_beta   90.00
_cell.angle_gamma   90.00
#
_symmetry.space_group_name_H-M   'P 1'
#
loop_
_entity.id
_entity.type
_entity.pdbx_description
1 polymer ?
#
loop_
_entity_poly.entity_id
_entity_poly.type
_entity_poly.pdbx_seq_one_letter_code
_entity_poly.pdbx_strand_id
1 'polypeptide(L)'
;MASPSDYSHALSDDLDHRCDTTLLREKQKEDSSRVLTTRWSIRRRQIIAGLAALGLATAAFAAYGISSALRIAPDHAEYGDCGSTIDEAKAKGCIFDNLSYVWVQPACHHPELLQSFRDRSNITYYTSHDLTLETRIPQEDIYAGNWPWAWSTKEQHPVHCAFLLSKMHEALSNHLPLDDKVMQWEHTIHCSEVLLQSWLSEIEDCNLGRCERVKVTQGFTKCGYY
;
A
#
# COMPACT_ATOMS: atom_id res chain seq x y z
N MET A 1 13.94 102.35 50.11
CA MET A 1 15.26 101.77 49.77
C MET A 1 15.13 100.26 49.96
N ALA A 2 14.94 99.51 48.88
CA ALA A 2 14.92 98.05 48.90
C ALA A 2 16.35 97.52 48.62
N SER A 3 16.75 96.48 49.35
CA SER A 3 18.12 95.94 49.42
C SER A 3 18.48 95.11 48.17
N PRO A 4 19.75 95.07 47.71
CA PRO A 4 20.17 94.38 46.48
C PRO A 4 20.26 92.84 46.55
N SER A 5 19.80 92.19 47.64
CA SER A 5 20.02 90.75 47.88
C SER A 5 18.96 89.81 47.30
N ASP A 6 17.83 90.31 46.79
CA ASP A 6 16.69 89.45 46.38
C ASP A 6 16.70 89.06 44.89
N TYR A 7 17.58 89.63 44.06
CA TYR A 7 17.60 89.34 42.62
C TYR A 7 18.41 88.09 42.22
N SER A 8 19.35 87.63 43.05
CA SER A 8 20.20 86.46 42.74
C SER A 8 19.54 85.12 43.06
N HIS A 9 18.59 85.08 43.99
CA HIS A 9 17.87 83.85 44.35
C HIS A 9 16.84 83.45 43.29
N ALA A 10 16.09 84.41 42.74
CA ALA A 10 15.04 84.13 41.75
C ALA A 10 15.58 83.61 40.40
N LEU A 11 16.80 83.99 40.00
CA LEU A 11 17.40 83.54 38.73
C LEU A 11 18.02 82.14 38.83
N SER A 12 18.52 81.77 40.01
CA SER A 12 19.06 80.43 40.28
C SER A 12 17.95 79.39 40.32
N ASP A 13 16.83 79.71 40.97
CA ASP A 13 15.68 78.81 41.07
C ASP A 13 15.06 78.52 39.69
N ASP A 14 14.98 79.50 38.80
CA ASP A 14 14.37 79.33 37.47
C ASP A 14 15.24 78.47 36.52
N LEU A 15 16.57 78.56 36.65
CA LEU A 15 17.51 77.72 35.90
C LEU A 15 17.51 76.26 36.37
N ASP A 16 17.48 76.03 37.69
CA ASP A 16 17.38 74.68 38.25
C ASP A 16 16.05 74.01 37.89
N HIS A 17 14.94 74.75 37.94
CA HIS A 17 13.63 74.22 37.56
C HIS A 17 13.56 73.85 36.08
N ARG A 18 14.19 74.65 35.21
CA ARG A 18 14.27 74.35 33.77
C ARG A 18 15.16 73.15 33.47
N CYS A 19 16.23 72.95 34.22
CA CYS A 19 17.10 71.77 34.08
C CYS A 19 16.39 70.49 34.53
N ASP A 20 15.70 70.53 35.67
CA ASP A 20 14.99 69.39 36.24
C ASP A 20 13.84 68.92 35.33
N THR A 21 13.09 69.87 34.75
CA THR A 21 12.01 69.55 33.78
C THR A 21 12.54 68.92 32.48
N THR A 22 13.74 69.29 32.02
CA THR A 22 14.36 68.65 30.84
C THR A 22 14.84 67.23 31.13
N LEU A 23 15.43 66.99 32.30
CA LEU A 23 15.88 65.66 32.72
C LEU A 23 14.72 64.69 32.93
N LEU A 24 13.63 65.15 33.53
CA LEU A 24 12.40 64.36 33.70
C LEU A 24 11.80 63.96 32.35
N ARG A 25 11.76 64.89 31.39
CA ARG A 25 11.25 64.63 30.03
C ARG A 25 12.12 63.63 29.26
N GLU A 26 13.44 63.69 29.43
CA GLU A 26 14.36 62.75 28.78
C GLU A 26 14.24 61.34 29.38
N LYS A 27 14.15 61.23 30.72
CA LYS A 27 13.90 59.97 31.42
C LYS A 27 12.57 59.33 31.01
N GLN A 28 11.52 60.14 30.85
CA GLN A 28 10.21 59.67 30.40
C GLN A 28 10.24 59.16 28.95
N LYS A 29 11.03 59.80 28.07
CA LYS A 29 11.23 59.36 26.68
C LYS A 29 12.01 58.04 26.62
N GLU A 30 13.04 57.89 27.45
CA GLU A 30 13.85 56.69 27.53
C GLU A 30 13.02 55.50 28.07
N ASP A 31 12.26 55.70 29.15
CA ASP A 31 11.37 54.67 29.71
C ASP A 31 10.28 54.25 28.73
N SER A 32 9.65 55.21 28.04
CA SER A 32 8.67 54.93 26.99
C SER A 32 9.28 54.11 25.84
N SER A 33 10.52 54.39 25.44
CA SER A 33 11.21 53.63 24.38
C SER A 33 11.57 52.20 24.82
N ARG A 34 11.96 52.00 26.08
CA ARG A 34 12.27 50.68 26.67
C ARG A 34 11.01 49.83 26.80
N VAL A 35 9.88 50.42 27.18
CA VAL A 35 8.58 49.74 27.24
C VAL A 35 8.08 49.33 25.85
N LEU A 36 8.22 50.20 24.85
CA LEU A 36 7.82 49.90 23.47
C LEU A 36 8.67 48.79 22.84
N THR A 37 9.99 48.81 23.02
CA THR A 37 10.92 47.78 22.51
C THR A 37 10.70 46.43 23.20
N THR A 38 10.48 46.42 24.52
CA THR A 38 10.15 45.22 25.29
C THR A 38 8.82 44.62 24.82
N ARG A 39 7.78 45.45 24.68
CA ARG A 39 6.45 45.03 24.21
C ARG A 39 6.48 44.52 22.75
N TRP A 40 7.31 45.10 21.90
CA TRP A 40 7.53 44.63 20.53
C TRP A 40 8.27 43.27 20.50
N SER A 41 9.28 43.08 21.36
CA SER A 41 10.02 41.82 21.47
C SER A 41 9.16 40.65 21.98
N ILE A 42 8.25 40.90 22.93
CA ILE A 42 7.33 39.90 23.47
C ILE A 42 6.31 39.49 22.40
N ARG A 43 5.72 40.47 21.69
CA ARG A 43 4.79 40.19 20.58
C ARG A 43 5.45 39.37 19.47
N ARG A 44 6.71 39.67 19.12
CA ARG A 44 7.46 38.91 18.11
C ARG A 44 7.69 37.46 18.54
N ARG A 45 8.04 37.22 19.81
CA ARG A 45 8.20 35.86 20.37
C ARG A 45 6.88 35.09 20.37
N GLN A 46 5.76 35.73 20.74
CA GLN A 46 4.44 35.11 20.72
C GLN A 46 3.99 34.75 19.29
N ILE A 47 4.27 35.60 18.30
CA ILE A 47 3.98 35.30 16.88
C ILE A 47 4.81 34.11 16.40
N ILE A 48 6.12 34.09 16.67
CA ILE A 48 7.00 32.98 16.27
C ILE A 48 6.56 31.67 16.92
N ALA A 49 6.25 31.68 18.22
CA ALA A 49 5.76 30.50 18.93
C ALA A 49 4.41 30.01 18.38
N GLY A 50 3.49 30.93 18.05
CA GLY A 50 2.22 30.59 17.42
C GLY A 50 2.37 29.97 16.03
N LEU A 51 3.27 30.54 15.19
CA LEU A 51 3.57 29.99 13.87
C LEU A 51 4.24 28.61 13.96
N ALA A 52 5.16 28.42 14.90
CA ALA A 52 5.80 27.12 15.14
C ALA A 52 4.78 26.07 15.61
N ALA A 53 3.89 26.43 16.55
CA ALA A 53 2.83 25.54 17.02
C ALA A 53 1.84 25.18 15.91
N LEU A 54 1.47 26.14 15.06
CA LEU A 54 0.62 25.91 13.89
C LEU A 54 1.31 24.98 12.88
N GLY A 55 2.60 25.22 12.60
CA GLY A 55 3.41 24.36 11.74
C GLY A 55 3.47 22.92 12.26
N LEU A 56 3.74 22.72 13.55
CA LEU A 56 3.74 21.40 14.18
C LEU A 56 2.37 20.72 14.13
N ALA A 57 1.29 21.45 14.39
CA ALA A 57 -0.07 20.92 14.31
C ALA A 57 -0.44 20.48 12.88
N THR A 58 -0.08 21.28 11.87
CA THR A 58 -0.30 20.92 10.46
C THR A 58 0.52 19.70 10.04
N ALA A 59 1.78 19.59 10.48
CA ALA A 59 2.62 18.43 10.22
C ALA A 59 2.07 17.17 10.90
N ALA A 60 1.60 17.27 12.13
CA ALA A 60 0.96 16.16 12.85
C ALA A 60 -0.34 15.71 12.17
N PHE A 61 -1.18 16.65 11.74
CA PHE A 61 -2.42 16.35 11.01
C PHE A 61 -2.13 15.70 9.65
N ALA A 62 -1.12 16.21 8.91
CA ALA A 62 -0.69 15.61 7.65
C ALA A 62 -0.11 14.21 7.85
N ALA A 63 0.73 14.00 8.86
CA ALA A 63 1.28 12.68 9.19
C ALA A 63 0.18 11.68 9.59
N TYR A 64 -0.82 12.13 10.37
CA TYR A 64 -1.99 11.33 10.70
C TYR A 64 -2.81 10.99 9.45
N GLY A 65 -3.08 11.97 8.59
CA GLY A 65 -3.78 11.78 7.31
C GLY A 65 -3.07 10.78 6.40
N ILE A 66 -1.75 10.92 6.20
CA ILE A 66 -0.92 10.00 5.41
C ILE A 66 -0.94 8.60 6.03
N SER A 67 -0.75 8.47 7.34
CA SER A 67 -0.80 7.16 8.01
C SER A 67 -2.17 6.51 7.91
N SER A 68 -3.26 7.29 7.92
CA SER A 68 -4.61 6.77 7.73
C SER A 68 -4.86 6.33 6.30
N ALA A 69 -4.40 7.09 5.31
CA ALA A 69 -4.52 6.75 3.89
C ALA A 69 -3.71 5.49 3.53
N LEU A 70 -2.50 5.32 4.08
CA LEU A 70 -1.70 4.12 3.90
C LEU A 70 -2.34 2.85 4.49
N ARG A 71 -3.23 3.00 5.49
CA ARG A 71 -4.02 1.87 6.05
C ARG A 71 -5.28 1.55 5.23
N ILE A 72 -5.64 2.40 4.27
CA ILE A 72 -6.82 2.25 3.40
C ILE A 72 -6.44 1.73 2.01
N ALA A 73 -5.14 1.50 1.73
CA ALA A 73 -4.76 0.73 0.55
C ALA A 73 -5.50 -0.63 0.61
N PRO A 74 -6.37 -0.95 -0.38
CA PRO A 74 -7.15 -2.17 -0.32
C PRO A 74 -6.19 -3.36 -0.32
N ASP A 75 -6.29 -4.19 0.71
CA ASP A 75 -5.53 -5.46 0.79
C ASP A 75 -6.07 -6.49 -0.23
N HIS A 76 -7.11 -6.12 -1.00
CA HIS A 76 -7.83 -6.96 -1.97
C HIS A 76 -8.11 -8.37 -1.42
N ALA A 77 -8.47 -8.42 -0.13
CA ALA A 77 -8.63 -9.62 0.68
C ALA A 77 -9.95 -9.57 1.47
N GLU A 78 -11.00 -8.97 0.90
CA GLU A 78 -12.31 -8.81 1.54
C GLU A 78 -12.91 -10.14 2.01
N TYR A 79 -12.57 -11.25 1.33
CA TYR A 79 -13.02 -12.60 1.66
C TYR A 79 -11.94 -13.44 2.36
N GLY A 80 -10.79 -12.84 2.70
CA GLY A 80 -9.68 -13.48 3.38
C GLY A 80 -8.68 -14.19 2.44
N ASP A 81 -7.80 -14.98 3.06
CA ASP A 81 -6.71 -15.71 2.42
C ASP A 81 -6.75 -17.21 2.73
N CYS A 82 -6.02 -18.03 1.97
CA CYS A 82 -5.94 -19.48 2.16
C CYS A 82 -4.70 -19.97 2.92
N GLY A 83 -4.02 -19.08 3.64
CA GLY A 83 -2.84 -19.38 4.43
C GLY A 83 -1.61 -19.63 3.56
N SER A 84 -0.78 -20.56 4.00
CA SER A 84 0.50 -20.89 3.39
C SER A 84 0.77 -22.39 3.31
N THR A 85 -0.16 -23.21 3.85
CA THR A 85 -0.07 -24.67 3.88
C THR A 85 -1.42 -25.31 3.56
N ILE A 86 -1.41 -26.57 3.11
CA ILE A 86 -2.62 -27.35 2.82
C ILE A 86 -3.53 -27.42 4.06
N ASP A 87 -2.95 -27.64 5.24
CA ASP A 87 -3.71 -27.77 6.49
C ASP A 87 -4.36 -26.43 6.88
N GLU A 88 -3.67 -25.30 6.71
CA GLU A 88 -4.25 -23.98 6.90
C GLU A 88 -5.38 -23.70 5.91
N ALA A 89 -5.17 -24.01 4.62
CA ALA A 89 -6.18 -23.81 3.59
C ALA A 89 -7.46 -24.61 3.89
N LYS A 90 -7.31 -25.90 4.26
CA LYS A 90 -8.42 -26.76 4.69
C LYS A 90 -9.10 -26.23 5.95
N ALA A 91 -8.33 -25.79 6.95
CA ALA A 91 -8.86 -25.22 8.18
C ALA A 91 -9.63 -23.90 7.94
N LYS A 92 -9.22 -23.11 6.94
CA LYS A 92 -9.90 -21.89 6.48
C LYS A 92 -11.07 -22.16 5.54
N GLY A 93 -11.35 -23.42 5.20
CA GLY A 93 -12.46 -23.79 4.30
C GLY A 93 -12.23 -23.45 2.83
N CYS A 94 -10.97 -23.25 2.43
CA CYS A 94 -10.62 -23.00 1.04
C CYS A 94 -10.87 -24.24 0.16
N ILE A 95 -11.10 -23.96 -1.12
CA ILE A 95 -11.35 -24.97 -2.15
C ILE A 95 -10.11 -25.05 -3.04
N PHE A 96 -9.66 -26.27 -3.35
CA PHE A 96 -8.57 -26.47 -4.28
C PHE A 96 -9.07 -26.40 -5.72
N ASP A 97 -8.56 -25.44 -6.48
CA ASP A 97 -8.78 -25.33 -7.92
C ASP A 97 -7.64 -26.05 -8.63
N ASN A 98 -7.92 -27.25 -9.15
CA ASN A 98 -6.87 -28.13 -9.70
C ASN A 98 -6.28 -27.67 -11.04
N LEU A 99 -6.93 -26.75 -11.74
CA LEU A 99 -6.46 -26.29 -13.04
C LEU A 99 -5.55 -25.07 -12.88
N SER A 100 -5.92 -24.15 -11.99
CA SER A 100 -5.03 -23.08 -11.52
C SER A 100 -3.96 -23.58 -10.53
N TYR A 101 -4.17 -24.77 -9.95
CA TYR A 101 -3.31 -25.42 -8.96
C TYR A 101 -3.10 -24.56 -7.70
N VAL A 102 -4.17 -23.90 -7.24
CA VAL A 102 -4.15 -23.03 -6.05
C VAL A 102 -5.33 -23.31 -5.12
N TRP A 103 -5.13 -23.02 -3.84
CA TRP A 103 -6.20 -22.95 -2.84
C TRP A 103 -6.82 -21.56 -2.87
N VAL A 104 -8.14 -21.51 -3.06
CA VAL A 104 -8.93 -20.27 -3.18
C VAL A 104 -10.06 -20.23 -2.17
N GLN A 105 -10.43 -19.03 -1.73
CA GLN A 105 -11.63 -18.83 -0.91
C GLN A 105 -12.88 -19.19 -1.72
N PRO A 106 -13.95 -19.73 -1.10
CA PRO A 106 -15.18 -20.11 -1.81
C PRO A 106 -15.78 -18.98 -2.65
N ALA A 107 -15.64 -17.72 -2.23
CA ALA A 107 -16.14 -16.56 -2.97
C ALA A 107 -15.41 -16.33 -4.31
N CYS A 108 -14.14 -16.73 -4.42
CA CYS A 108 -13.32 -16.62 -5.65
C CYS A 108 -13.17 -17.95 -6.39
N HIS A 109 -14.01 -18.94 -6.07
CA HIS A 109 -14.04 -20.22 -6.75
C HIS A 109 -15.07 -20.19 -7.89
N HIS A 110 -14.68 -20.66 -9.07
CA HIS A 110 -15.50 -20.63 -10.29
C HIS A 110 -15.81 -22.07 -10.74
N PRO A 111 -16.70 -22.78 -10.04
CA PRO A 111 -16.86 -24.23 -10.20
C PRO A 111 -17.39 -24.62 -11.58
N GLU A 112 -18.34 -23.87 -12.13
CA GLU A 112 -18.92 -24.15 -13.46
C GLU A 112 -17.89 -23.96 -14.58
N LEU A 113 -17.13 -22.85 -14.53
CA LEU A 113 -16.05 -22.60 -15.47
C LEU A 113 -14.97 -23.68 -15.37
N LEU A 114 -14.52 -24.00 -14.16
CA LEU A 114 -13.54 -25.06 -13.92
C LEU A 114 -14.01 -26.40 -14.48
N GLN A 115 -15.27 -26.76 -14.22
CA GLN A 115 -15.86 -27.99 -14.75
C GLN A 115 -15.91 -27.98 -16.30
N SER A 116 -16.29 -26.87 -16.92
CA SER A 116 -16.33 -26.75 -18.38
C SER A 116 -14.96 -26.95 -19.06
N PHE A 117 -13.86 -26.60 -18.37
CA PHE A 117 -12.50 -26.85 -18.83
C PHE A 117 -12.06 -28.29 -18.56
N ARG A 118 -12.44 -28.86 -17.40
CA ARG A 118 -12.20 -30.28 -17.09
C ARG A 118 -12.87 -31.20 -18.12
N ASP A 119 -14.10 -30.90 -18.53
CA ASP A 119 -14.85 -31.74 -19.48
C ASP A 119 -14.27 -31.70 -20.91
N ARG A 120 -13.50 -30.65 -21.24
CA ARG A 120 -12.93 -30.43 -22.58
C ARG A 120 -11.43 -30.62 -22.64
N SER A 121 -10.79 -30.99 -21.54
CA SER A 121 -9.35 -31.22 -21.46
C SER A 121 -9.05 -32.58 -20.82
N ASN A 122 -7.94 -33.19 -21.19
CA ASN A 122 -7.50 -34.47 -20.62
C ASN A 122 -6.18 -34.28 -19.86
N ILE A 123 -6.17 -33.30 -18.96
CA ILE A 123 -5.01 -32.94 -18.16
C ILE A 123 -4.73 -34.07 -17.17
N THR A 124 -3.50 -34.55 -17.15
CA THR A 124 -3.07 -35.63 -16.25
C THR A 124 -1.84 -35.21 -15.48
N TYR A 125 -1.77 -35.65 -14.23
CA TYR A 125 -0.72 -35.26 -13.30
C TYR A 125 0.08 -36.46 -12.84
N TYR A 126 1.35 -36.23 -12.52
CA TYR A 126 2.34 -37.25 -12.25
C TYR A 126 3.24 -36.82 -11.09
N THR A 127 3.71 -37.79 -10.32
CA THR A 127 4.66 -37.59 -9.21
C THR A 127 6.10 -37.37 -9.70
N SER A 128 6.36 -37.66 -10.97
CA SER A 128 7.70 -37.65 -11.57
C SER A 128 7.69 -36.98 -12.93
N HIS A 129 8.87 -36.48 -13.32
CA HIS A 129 9.08 -35.80 -14.58
C HIS A 129 8.86 -36.73 -15.79
N ASP A 130 9.02 -38.05 -15.68
CA ASP A 130 8.94 -39.01 -16.79
C ASP A 130 7.54 -39.26 -17.36
N LEU A 131 6.48 -38.87 -16.65
CA LEU A 131 5.06 -38.97 -17.06
C LEU A 131 4.62 -40.40 -17.42
N THR A 132 5.09 -41.39 -16.66
CA THR A 132 4.76 -42.82 -16.83
C THR A 132 3.42 -43.17 -16.16
N LEU A 133 2.80 -44.29 -16.55
CA LEU A 133 1.55 -44.75 -15.93
C LEU A 133 1.73 -45.04 -14.44
N GLU A 134 2.89 -45.54 -14.05
CA GLU A 134 3.28 -45.86 -12.68
C GLU A 134 3.40 -44.61 -11.79
N THR A 135 3.74 -43.47 -12.39
CA THR A 135 3.89 -42.20 -11.67
C THR A 135 2.64 -41.32 -11.74
N ARG A 136 1.61 -41.77 -12.48
CA ARG A 136 0.34 -41.05 -12.63
C ARG A 136 -0.39 -40.94 -11.28
N ILE A 137 -0.80 -39.72 -10.96
CA ILE A 137 -1.59 -39.42 -9.77
C ILE A 137 -3.08 -39.64 -10.10
N PRO A 138 -3.84 -40.34 -9.24
CA PRO A 138 -5.29 -40.44 -9.38
C PRO A 138 -5.97 -39.07 -9.42
N GLN A 139 -7.03 -38.94 -10.20
CA GLN A 139 -7.66 -37.64 -10.44
C GLN A 139 -8.34 -37.09 -9.18
N GLU A 140 -8.95 -37.98 -8.39
CA GLU A 140 -9.52 -37.69 -7.09
C GLU A 140 -8.49 -37.13 -6.10
N ASP A 141 -7.25 -37.61 -6.13
CA ASP A 141 -6.18 -37.14 -5.25
C ASP A 141 -5.68 -35.75 -5.64
N ILE A 142 -5.64 -35.47 -6.95
CA ILE A 142 -5.38 -34.12 -7.46
C ILE A 142 -6.49 -33.17 -7.06
N TYR A 143 -7.76 -33.58 -7.18
CA TYR A 143 -8.90 -32.72 -6.87
C TYR A 143 -9.00 -32.42 -5.37
N ALA A 144 -8.54 -33.35 -4.53
CA ALA A 144 -8.44 -33.14 -3.09
C ALA A 144 -7.32 -32.18 -2.67
N GLY A 145 -6.42 -31.79 -3.58
CA GLY A 145 -5.31 -30.88 -3.29
C GLY A 145 -4.28 -31.48 -2.33
N ASN A 146 -4.11 -32.81 -2.31
CA ASN A 146 -3.19 -33.48 -1.38
C ASN A 146 -1.72 -33.48 -1.84
N TRP A 147 -1.44 -32.98 -3.05
CA TRP A 147 -0.11 -32.97 -3.65
C TRP A 147 0.43 -31.53 -3.68
N PRO A 148 1.49 -31.20 -2.92
CA PRO A 148 2.08 -29.85 -2.91
C PRO A 148 2.64 -29.42 -4.27
N TRP A 149 3.01 -30.38 -5.12
CA TRP A 149 3.44 -30.17 -6.48
C TRP A 149 3.17 -31.43 -7.31
N ALA A 150 3.09 -31.27 -8.63
CA ALA A 150 2.96 -32.36 -9.58
C ALA A 150 3.59 -31.97 -10.93
N TRP A 151 3.91 -32.98 -11.74
CA TRP A 151 4.25 -32.81 -13.15
C TRP A 151 3.02 -33.04 -14.01
N SER A 152 2.94 -32.35 -15.14
CA SER A 152 1.89 -32.52 -16.15
C SER A 152 2.47 -32.45 -17.55
N THR A 153 1.70 -32.89 -18.53
CA THR A 153 2.02 -32.73 -19.95
C THR A 153 2.03 -31.24 -20.35
N LYS A 154 2.72 -30.91 -21.45
CA LYS A 154 2.82 -29.54 -21.99
C LYS A 154 1.47 -28.85 -22.21
N GLU A 155 0.42 -29.61 -22.50
CA GLU A 155 -0.92 -29.09 -22.77
C GLU A 155 -1.54 -28.42 -21.55
N GLN A 156 -1.05 -28.68 -20.33
CA GLN A 156 -1.57 -28.07 -19.13
C GLN A 156 -1.37 -26.57 -19.07
N HIS A 157 -0.23 -26.07 -19.55
CA HIS A 157 0.08 -24.65 -19.48
C HIS A 157 -0.89 -23.78 -20.30
N PRO A 158 -1.14 -24.05 -21.60
CA PRO A 158 -2.09 -23.24 -22.38
C PRO A 158 -3.53 -23.39 -21.89
N VAL A 159 -3.95 -24.57 -21.41
CA VAL A 159 -5.29 -24.77 -20.84
C VAL A 159 -5.45 -23.97 -19.54
N HIS A 160 -4.45 -23.97 -18.67
CA HIS A 160 -4.37 -23.13 -17.47
C HIS A 160 -4.49 -21.64 -17.83
N CYS A 161 -3.67 -21.15 -18.76
CA CYS A 161 -3.69 -19.74 -19.18
C CYS A 161 -5.04 -19.33 -19.76
N ALA A 162 -5.64 -20.15 -20.62
CA ALA A 162 -6.97 -19.90 -21.17
C ALA A 162 -8.05 -19.90 -20.08
N PHE A 163 -7.94 -20.78 -19.08
CA PHE A 163 -8.85 -20.82 -17.94
C PHE A 163 -8.73 -19.55 -17.09
N LEU A 164 -7.52 -19.11 -16.74
CA LEU A 164 -7.32 -17.91 -15.92
C LEU A 164 -7.84 -16.63 -16.62
N LEU A 165 -7.58 -16.48 -17.92
CA LEU A 165 -8.14 -15.37 -18.69
C LEU A 165 -9.67 -15.41 -18.74
N SER A 166 -10.25 -16.59 -18.89
CA SER A 166 -11.71 -16.77 -18.87
C SER A 166 -12.29 -16.46 -17.49
N LYS A 167 -11.61 -16.89 -16.42
CA LYS A 167 -11.99 -16.65 -15.02
C LYS A 167 -11.96 -15.15 -14.69
N MET A 168 -10.92 -14.45 -15.14
CA MET A 168 -10.82 -13.00 -15.04
C MET A 168 -11.98 -12.30 -15.76
N HIS A 169 -12.23 -12.67 -17.02
CA HIS A 169 -13.31 -12.06 -17.81
C HIS A 169 -14.70 -12.31 -17.20
N GLU A 170 -14.96 -13.53 -16.72
CA GLU A 170 -16.19 -13.89 -16.03
C GLU A 170 -16.39 -13.05 -14.76
N ALA A 171 -15.34 -12.90 -13.94
CA ALA A 171 -15.44 -12.12 -12.71
C ALA A 171 -15.70 -10.63 -12.99
N LEU A 172 -14.99 -10.05 -13.97
CA LEU A 172 -15.19 -8.65 -14.37
C LEU A 172 -16.60 -8.41 -14.91
N SER A 173 -17.11 -9.33 -15.75
CA SER A 173 -18.42 -9.19 -16.38
C SER A 173 -19.57 -9.33 -15.38
N ASN A 174 -19.39 -10.11 -14.32
CA ASN A 174 -20.41 -10.41 -13.33
C ASN A 174 -20.18 -9.70 -11.98
N HIS A 175 -19.17 -8.82 -11.89
CA HIS A 175 -18.77 -8.16 -10.64
C HIS A 175 -18.52 -9.14 -9.48
N LEU A 176 -17.82 -10.24 -9.76
CA LEU A 176 -17.41 -11.23 -8.77
C LEU A 176 -16.02 -10.91 -8.23
N PRO A 177 -15.70 -11.28 -6.98
CA PRO A 177 -14.33 -11.19 -6.49
C PRO A 177 -13.43 -12.20 -7.22
N LEU A 178 -12.13 -11.92 -7.24
CA LEU A 178 -11.13 -12.76 -7.87
C LEU A 178 -9.96 -13.01 -6.92
N ASP A 179 -9.22 -14.08 -7.18
CA ASP A 179 -8.00 -14.34 -6.44
C ASP A 179 -6.82 -13.48 -6.94
N ASP A 180 -5.91 -13.18 -6.01
CA ASP A 180 -4.77 -12.29 -6.25
C ASP A 180 -3.78 -12.82 -7.29
N LYS A 181 -3.77 -14.13 -7.56
CA LYS A 181 -2.90 -14.72 -8.58
C LYS A 181 -3.40 -14.43 -9.99
N VAL A 182 -4.71 -14.40 -10.21
CA VAL A 182 -5.26 -14.05 -11.53
C VAL A 182 -5.10 -12.57 -11.84
N MET A 183 -5.18 -11.70 -10.84
CA MET A 183 -5.08 -10.24 -11.03
C MET A 183 -3.65 -9.71 -11.17
N GLN A 184 -2.62 -10.55 -11.05
CA GLN A 184 -1.24 -10.15 -11.26
C GLN A 184 -0.99 -9.83 -12.75
N TRP A 185 -0.53 -8.61 -13.02
CA TRP A 185 -0.27 -8.16 -14.39
C TRP A 185 0.78 -9.01 -15.08
N GLU A 186 1.86 -9.33 -14.36
CA GLU A 186 2.94 -10.19 -14.85
C GLU A 186 2.41 -11.59 -15.22
N HIS A 187 1.40 -12.08 -14.49
CA HIS A 187 0.77 -13.36 -14.80
C HIS A 187 -0.07 -13.26 -16.09
N THR A 188 -0.76 -12.15 -16.31
CA THR A 188 -1.48 -11.90 -17.57
C THR A 188 -0.53 -11.87 -18.78
N ILE A 189 0.61 -11.18 -18.65
CA ILE A 189 1.63 -11.16 -19.70
C ILE A 189 2.17 -12.55 -19.98
N HIS A 190 2.57 -13.29 -18.94
CA HIS A 190 3.02 -14.68 -19.07
C HIS A 190 1.96 -15.56 -19.76
N CYS A 191 0.68 -15.43 -19.39
CA CYS A 191 -0.40 -16.16 -20.05
C CYS A 191 -0.49 -15.83 -21.54
N SER A 192 -0.28 -14.57 -21.93
CA SER A 192 -0.29 -14.16 -23.34
C SER A 192 0.86 -14.79 -24.12
N GLU A 193 2.06 -14.82 -23.54
CA GLU A 193 3.26 -15.44 -24.13
C GLU A 193 3.06 -16.95 -24.31
N VAL A 194 2.48 -17.64 -23.32
CA VAL A 194 2.17 -19.08 -23.40
C VAL A 194 1.16 -19.37 -24.52
N LEU A 195 0.09 -18.57 -24.60
CA LEU A 195 -0.95 -18.77 -25.61
C LEU A 195 -0.47 -18.44 -27.04
N LEU A 196 0.51 -17.54 -27.17
CA LEU A 196 1.10 -17.13 -28.43
C LEU A 196 2.45 -17.78 -28.70
N GLN A 197 2.85 -18.78 -27.90
CA GLN A 197 4.17 -19.39 -27.94
C GLN A 197 4.56 -19.89 -29.34
N SER A 198 3.59 -20.42 -30.12
CA SER A 198 3.82 -20.89 -31.48
C SER A 198 4.14 -19.78 -32.49
N TRP A 199 3.97 -18.51 -32.13
CA TRP A 199 4.07 -17.36 -33.02
C TRP A 199 5.10 -16.33 -32.55
N LEU A 200 5.22 -16.12 -31.23
CA LEU A 200 6.05 -15.04 -30.68
C LEU A 200 7.42 -15.50 -30.15
N SER A 201 7.66 -16.80 -29.93
CA SER A 201 8.94 -17.35 -29.46
C SER A 201 9.54 -16.64 -28.22
N GLU A 202 8.70 -15.99 -27.40
CA GLU A 202 9.11 -15.15 -26.26
C GLU A 202 9.58 -15.96 -25.05
N ILE A 203 9.15 -17.22 -24.93
CA ILE A 203 9.52 -18.09 -23.82
C ILE A 203 10.77 -18.90 -24.19
N GLU A 204 11.94 -18.41 -23.80
CA GLU A 204 13.25 -19.01 -24.10
C GLU A 204 13.35 -20.48 -23.64
N ASP A 205 12.77 -20.83 -22.49
CA ASP A 205 12.73 -22.20 -21.99
C ASP A 205 12.04 -23.15 -22.96
N CYS A 206 11.01 -22.69 -23.65
CA CYS A 206 10.30 -23.50 -24.62
C CYS A 206 11.08 -23.69 -25.90
N ASN A 207 11.82 -22.66 -26.33
CA ASN A 207 12.70 -22.74 -27.49
C ASN A 207 13.85 -23.74 -27.29
N LEU A 208 14.22 -23.99 -26.03
CA LEU A 208 15.22 -24.98 -25.63
C LEU A 208 14.63 -26.38 -25.37
N GLY A 209 13.36 -26.62 -25.70
CA GLY A 209 12.67 -27.89 -25.46
C GLY A 209 12.31 -28.15 -24.00
N ARG A 210 12.52 -27.19 -23.09
CA ARG A 210 12.23 -27.35 -21.65
C ARG A 210 10.76 -27.21 -21.30
N CYS A 211 9.91 -26.84 -22.26
CA CYS A 211 8.44 -26.78 -22.10
C CYS A 211 7.70 -28.06 -22.53
N GLU A 212 8.39 -29.18 -22.73
CA GLU A 212 7.71 -30.46 -22.98
C GLU A 212 6.86 -30.91 -21.78
N ARG A 213 7.15 -30.41 -20.58
CA ARG A 213 6.50 -30.80 -19.32
C ARG A 213 6.36 -29.59 -18.42
N VAL A 214 5.32 -29.60 -17.59
CA VAL A 214 5.01 -28.50 -16.68
C VAL A 214 5.08 -29.00 -15.27
N LYS A 215 5.83 -28.32 -14.39
CA LYS A 215 5.73 -28.53 -12.96
C LYS A 215 4.75 -27.52 -12.38
N VAL A 216 3.67 -28.01 -11.80
CA VAL A 216 2.73 -27.19 -11.04
C VAL A 216 3.07 -27.29 -9.55
N THR A 217 2.99 -26.17 -8.84
CA THR A 217 3.25 -26.09 -7.39
C THR A 217 2.09 -25.34 -6.76
N GLN A 218 1.60 -25.84 -5.63
CA GLN A 218 0.42 -25.27 -5.00
C GLN A 218 0.65 -23.82 -4.61
N GLY A 219 -0.29 -22.97 -4.97
CA GLY A 219 -0.40 -21.62 -4.42
C GLY A 219 -1.52 -21.52 -3.40
N PHE A 220 -1.45 -20.47 -2.58
CA PHE A 220 -2.47 -20.08 -1.61
C PHE A 220 -2.77 -18.62 -1.87
N THR A 221 -4.04 -18.30 -2.12
CA THR A 221 -4.41 -16.97 -2.61
C THR A 221 -5.13 -16.14 -1.57
N LYS A 222 -5.14 -14.83 -1.81
CA LYS A 222 -6.10 -13.89 -1.23
C LYS A 222 -7.30 -13.75 -2.17
N CYS A 223 -8.46 -13.37 -1.64
CA CYS A 223 -9.68 -13.22 -2.42
C CYS A 223 -10.36 -11.88 -2.13
N GLY A 224 -10.63 -11.13 -3.20
CA GLY A 224 -11.14 -9.77 -3.07
C GLY A 224 -11.63 -9.15 -4.37
N TYR A 225 -12.08 -7.91 -4.29
CA TYR A 225 -12.50 -7.12 -5.46
C TYR A 225 -11.32 -6.31 -6.02
N TYR A 226 -11.32 -6.10 -7.34
CA TYR A 226 -10.30 -5.37 -8.08
C TYR A 226 -10.91 -4.38 -9.07
#